data_AF-A0A931W129-F1
#
_entry.id   AF-A0A931W129-F1
#
_cell.length_a   1.000
_cell.length_b   1.000
_cell.length_c   1.000
_cell.angle_alpha   90.00
_cell.angle_beta   90.00
_cell.angle_gamma   90.00
#
_symmetry.space_group_name_H-M   'P 1'
#
loop_
_entity.id
_entity.type
_entity.pdbx_description
1 polymer ?
#
loop_
_entity_poly.entity_id
_entity_poly.type
_entity_poly.pdbx_seq_one_letter_code
_entity_poly.pdbx_strand_id
1 'polypeptide(L)'
;MPYADTLKVFSRLREGGFEEGQAKVIAQAMEEALESNNEVLLDKIATKEDLATLRAEFKQDLAALRAEVRIEIANLRADLIKWMFLFWIGQGAVVFGIVRFLR
;
A
#
# COMPACT_ATOMS: atom_id res chain seq x y z
N MET A 1 8.95 27.95 -8.38
CA MET A 1 8.21 29.17 -8.79
C MET A 1 7.62 29.77 -7.52
N PRO A 2 7.84 31.05 -7.20
CA PRO A 2 7.25 31.66 -6.01
C PRO A 2 5.72 31.67 -6.19
N TYR A 3 5.00 31.07 -5.26
CA TYR A 3 3.54 30.91 -5.33
C TYR A 3 2.79 32.17 -4.91
N ALA A 4 3.48 33.10 -4.24
CA ALA A 4 2.97 34.40 -3.88
C ALA A 4 3.73 35.47 -4.68
N ASP A 5 2.96 36.32 -5.36
CA ASP A 5 3.50 37.52 -6.00
C ASP A 5 3.71 38.57 -4.90
N THR A 6 4.79 38.42 -4.13
CA THR A 6 5.14 39.26 -2.96
C THR A 6 5.20 40.74 -3.35
N LEU A 7 5.47 41.04 -4.62
CA LEU A 7 5.41 42.38 -5.20
C LEU A 7 3.98 42.93 -5.31
N LYS A 8 2.98 42.10 -5.63
CA LYS A 8 1.55 42.49 -5.56
C LYS A 8 1.08 42.73 -4.13
N VAL A 9 1.61 41.96 -3.18
CA VAL A 9 1.30 42.13 -1.76
C VAL A 9 1.89 43.45 -1.26
N PHE A 10 3.16 43.69 -1.58
CA PHE A 10 3.86 44.93 -1.25
C PHE A 10 3.18 46.17 -1.85
N SER A 11 2.83 46.13 -3.14
CA SER A 11 2.15 47.25 -3.81
C SER A 11 0.77 47.55 -3.20
N ARG A 12 -0.03 46.53 -2.89
CA ARG A 12 -1.32 46.71 -2.20
C ARG A 12 -1.17 47.29 -0.79
N LEU A 13 -0.12 46.90 -0.06
CA LEU A 13 0.16 47.49 1.26
C LEU A 13 0.53 48.96 1.13
N ARG A 14 1.32 49.34 0.12
CA ARG A 14 1.65 50.75 -0.16
C ARG A 14 0.42 51.56 -0.56
N GLU A 15 -0.45 51.01 -1.41
CA GLU A 15 -1.74 51.64 -1.78
C GLU A 15 -2.67 51.82 -0.57
N GLY A 16 -2.59 50.92 0.42
CA GLY A 16 -3.32 51.00 1.68
C GLY A 16 -2.77 52.01 2.70
N GLY A 17 -1.72 52.77 2.35
CA GLY A 17 -1.13 53.80 3.21
C GLY A 17 -0.03 53.32 4.14
N PHE A 18 0.47 52.09 3.99
CA PHE A 18 1.61 51.60 4.77
C PHE A 18 2.93 52.23 4.29
N GLU A 19 3.82 52.52 5.24
CA GLU A 19 5.16 52.98 4.95
C GLU A 19 5.99 51.85 4.29
N GLU A 20 7.00 52.22 3.50
CA GLU A 20 7.78 51.27 2.69
C GLU A 20 8.44 50.16 3.52
N GLY A 21 9.01 50.54 4.67
CA GLY A 21 9.61 49.60 5.60
C GLY A 21 8.58 48.61 6.16
N GLN A 22 7.38 49.09 6.51
CA GLN A 22 6.31 48.26 7.05
C GLN A 22 5.74 47.32 5.99
N ALA A 23 5.46 47.83 4.78
CA ALA A 23 4.97 47.03 3.66
C ALA A 23 5.95 45.91 3.29
N LYS A 24 7.26 46.20 3.32
CA LYS A 24 8.30 45.20 3.04
C LYS A 24 8.36 44.10 4.09
N VAL A 25 8.35 44.47 5.36
CA VAL A 25 8.39 43.49 6.48
C VAL A 25 7.16 42.59 6.46
N ILE A 26 5.97 43.14 6.21
CA ILE A 26 4.73 42.36 6.13
C ILE A 26 4.76 41.42 4.91
N ALA A 27 5.22 41.90 3.76
CA ALA A 27 5.29 41.08 2.55
C ALA A 27 6.29 39.92 2.72
N GLN A 28 7.45 40.17 3.33
CA GLN A 28 8.44 39.14 3.65
C GLN A 28 7.92 38.11 4.68
N ALA A 29 7.31 38.57 5.77
CA ALA A 29 6.73 37.67 6.77
C ALA A 29 5.61 36.79 6.17
N MET A 30 4.85 37.32 5.21
CA MET A 30 3.82 36.57 4.52
C MET A 30 4.40 35.56 3.52
N GLU A 31 5.49 35.91 2.84
CA GLU A 31 6.24 35.00 1.96
C GLU A 31 6.81 33.82 2.77
N GLU A 32 7.49 34.08 3.88
CA GLU A 32 8.03 33.05 4.77
C GLU A 32 6.93 32.12 5.31
N ALA A 33 5.78 32.69 5.73
CA ALA A 33 4.65 31.91 6.21
C ALA A 33 4.03 31.03 5.12
N LEU A 34 3.95 31.52 3.88
CA LEU A 34 3.40 30.77 2.74
C LEU A 34 4.35 29.67 2.27
N GLU A 35 5.66 29.94 2.21
CA GLU A 35 6.66 28.93 1.86
C GLU A 35 6.67 27.80 2.88
N SER A 36 6.72 28.12 4.18
CA SER A 36 6.67 27.13 5.26
C SER A 36 5.39 26.28 5.20
N ASN A 37 4.23 26.91 5.00
CA ASN A 37 2.97 26.17 4.93
C ASN A 37 2.92 25.25 3.70
N ASN A 38 3.42 25.72 2.57
CA ASN A 38 3.38 24.98 1.31
C ASN A 38 4.31 23.75 1.35
N GLU A 39 5.51 23.87 1.92
CA GLU A 39 6.42 22.73 2.13
C GLU A 39 5.76 21.63 2.96
N VAL A 40 5.10 22.00 4.06
CA VAL A 40 4.36 21.06 4.92
C VAL A 40 3.17 20.42 4.19
N LEU A 41 2.46 21.17 3.35
CA LEU A 41 1.35 20.64 2.57
C LEU A 41 1.83 19.65 1.51
N LEU A 42 2.94 19.95 0.82
CA LEU A 42 3.55 19.08 -0.18
C LEU A 42 4.01 17.77 0.46
N ASP A 43 4.72 17.83 1.59
CA ASP A 43 5.15 16.65 2.34
C ASP A 43 3.98 15.78 2.80
N LYS A 44 2.90 16.42 3.28
CA LYS A 44 1.68 15.71 3.70
C LYS A 44 0.94 15.07 2.53
N ILE A 45 0.95 15.68 1.35
CA ILE A 45 0.36 15.11 0.13
C ILE A 45 1.19 13.91 -0.33
N ALA A 46 2.52 14.05 -0.40
CA ALA A 46 3.44 12.96 -0.75
C ALA A 46 3.23 11.76 0.19
N THR A 47 3.23 12.00 1.51
CA THR A 47 3.01 10.94 2.51
C THR A 47 1.65 10.24 2.35
N LYS A 48 0.59 10.98 1.97
CA LYS A 48 -0.73 10.38 1.73
C LYS A 48 -0.76 9.53 0.47
N GLU A 49 -0.08 9.96 -0.59
CA GLU A 49 0.06 9.21 -1.83
C GLU A 49 0.86 7.92 -1.59
N ASP A 50 1.99 8.03 -0.90
CA ASP A 50 2.82 6.88 -0.50
C ASP A 50 2.01 5.88 0.34
N LEU A 51 1.24 6.36 1.30
CA LEU A 51 0.36 5.51 2.12
C LEU A 51 -0.73 4.84 1.28
N ALA A 52 -1.31 5.54 0.29
CA ALA A 52 -2.31 4.97 -0.60
C ALA A 52 -1.71 3.86 -1.48
N THR A 53 -0.51 4.09 -2.02
CA THR A 53 0.26 3.13 -2.81
C THR A 53 0.60 1.90 -1.98
N LEU A 54 1.21 2.07 -0.80
CA LEU A 54 1.56 0.97 0.09
C LEU A 54 0.33 0.15 0.49
N ARG A 55 -0.81 0.80 0.71
CA ARG A 55 -2.07 0.12 1.05
C ARG A 55 -2.65 -0.66 -0.14
N ALA A 56 -2.41 -0.22 -1.37
CA ALA A 56 -2.79 -0.94 -2.59
C ALA A 56 -1.88 -2.16 -2.81
N GLU A 57 -0.57 -1.99 -2.71
CA GLU A 57 0.42 -3.07 -2.78
C GLU A 57 0.14 -4.14 -1.74
N PHE A 58 -0.07 -3.75 -0.47
CA PHE A 58 -0.38 -4.71 0.59
C PHE A 58 -1.67 -5.50 0.34
N LYS A 59 -2.69 -4.87 -0.24
CA LYS A 59 -3.93 -5.58 -0.64
C LYS A 59 -3.69 -6.58 -1.77
N GLN A 60 -2.84 -6.21 -2.74
CA GLN A 60 -2.48 -7.07 -3.85
C GLN A 60 -1.68 -8.28 -3.35
N ASP A 61 -0.67 -8.07 -2.51
CA ASP A 61 0.15 -9.12 -1.92
C ASP A 61 -0.70 -10.08 -1.07
N LEU A 62 -1.63 -9.53 -0.27
CA LEU A 62 -2.56 -10.35 0.51
C LEU A 62 -3.47 -11.21 -0.39
N ALA A 63 -3.92 -10.66 -1.52
CA ALA A 63 -4.73 -11.40 -2.48
C ALA A 63 -3.94 -12.51 -3.18
N ALA A 64 -2.68 -12.22 -3.56
CA ALA A 64 -1.76 -13.18 -4.15
C ALA A 64 -1.47 -14.32 -3.18
N LEU A 65 -1.07 -14.01 -1.94
CA LEU A 65 -0.79 -15.01 -0.91
C LEU A 65 -2.02 -15.88 -0.60
N ARG A 66 -3.22 -15.28 -0.56
CA ARG A 66 -4.46 -16.04 -0.36
C ARG A 66 -4.73 -17.00 -1.52
N ALA A 67 -4.40 -16.63 -2.76
CA ALA A 67 -4.53 -17.50 -3.92
C ALA A 67 -3.51 -18.65 -3.87
N GLU A 68 -2.25 -18.36 -3.56
CA GLU A 68 -1.19 -19.35 -3.39
C GLU A 68 -1.55 -20.41 -2.34
N VAL A 69 -1.96 -19.97 -1.14
CA VAL A 69 -2.39 -20.88 -0.07
C VAL A 69 -3.56 -21.77 -0.50
N ARG A 70 -4.52 -21.23 -1.26
CA ARG A 70 -5.64 -22.04 -1.78
C ARG A 70 -5.17 -23.11 -2.77
N ILE A 71 -4.23 -22.75 -3.64
CA ILE A 71 -3.64 -23.68 -4.62
C ILE A 71 -2.86 -24.78 -3.89
N GLU A 72 -2.02 -24.41 -2.92
CA GLU A 72 -1.25 -25.38 -2.13
C GLU A 72 -2.16 -26.34 -1.35
N ILE A 73 -3.24 -25.85 -0.74
CA ILE A 73 -4.23 -26.69 -0.07
C ILE A 73 -4.90 -27.65 -1.06
N ALA A 74 -5.24 -27.19 -2.27
CA ALA A 74 -5.84 -28.03 -3.30
C ALA A 74 -4.85 -29.13 -3.76
N ASN A 75 -3.58 -28.77 -3.94
CA ASN A 75 -2.52 -29.71 -4.29
C ASN A 75 -2.32 -30.76 -3.20
N LEU A 76 -2.21 -30.34 -1.94
CA LEU A 76 -2.10 -31.25 -0.79
C LEU A 76 -3.30 -32.20 -0.70
N ARG A 77 -4.53 -31.71 -0.91
CA ARG A 77 -5.73 -32.57 -0.96
C ARG A 77 -5.65 -33.58 -2.09
N ALA A 78 -5.22 -33.16 -3.28
CA ALA A 78 -5.08 -34.05 -4.43
C ALA A 78 -4.02 -35.13 -4.16
N ASP A 79 -2.88 -34.76 -3.56
CA ASP A 79 -1.82 -35.70 -3.23
C ASP A 79 -2.25 -36.68 -2.14
N LEU A 80 -2.96 -36.22 -1.11
CA LEU A 80 -3.54 -37.11 -0.10
C LEU A 80 -4.49 -38.13 -0.74
N ILE A 81 -5.35 -37.71 -1.67
CA ILE A 81 -6.25 -38.62 -2.39
C ILE A 81 -5.45 -39.65 -3.20
N LYS A 82 -4.40 -39.24 -3.94
CA LYS A 82 -3.53 -40.17 -4.67
C LYS A 82 -2.91 -41.21 -3.75
N TRP A 83 -2.39 -40.78 -2.60
CA TRP A 83 -1.80 -41.68 -1.60
C TRP A 83 -2.83 -42.63 -1.00
N MET A 84 -4.05 -42.15 -0.73
CA MET A 84 -5.15 -43.01 -0.29
C MET A 84 -5.47 -44.08 -1.34
N PHE A 85 -5.52 -43.76 -2.63
CA PHE A 85 -5.76 -44.76 -3.68
C PHE A 85 -4.68 -45.84 -3.70
N LEU A 86 -3.41 -45.46 -3.65
CA LEU A 86 -2.30 -46.43 -3.60
C LEU A 86 -2.37 -47.31 -2.35
N PHE A 87 -2.66 -46.70 -1.20
CA PHE A 87 -2.85 -47.41 0.06
C PHE A 87 -4.00 -48.42 -0.02
N TRP A 88 -5.17 -48.00 -0.51
CA TRP A 88 -6.35 -48.87 -0.62
C TRP A 88 -6.15 -50.03 -1.59
N ILE A 89 -5.49 -49.82 -2.74
CA ILE A 89 -5.14 -50.91 -3.67
C ILE A 89 -4.18 -51.91 -3.00
N GLY A 90 -3.15 -51.41 -2.31
CA GLY A 90 -2.21 -52.24 -1.58
C GLY A 90 -2.89 -53.07 -0.48
N GLN A 91 -3.73 -52.44 0.35
CA GLN A 91 -4.52 -53.12 1.37
C GLN A 91 -5.45 -54.19 0.76
N GLY A 92 -6.12 -53.88 -0.35
CA GLY A 92 -6.99 -54.83 -1.06
C GLY A 92 -6.24 -56.07 -1.53
N ALA A 93 -5.04 -55.92 -2.09
CA ALA A 93 -4.19 -57.04 -2.50
C ALA A 93 -3.75 -57.90 -1.32
N VAL A 94 -3.36 -57.28 -0.19
CA VAL A 94 -2.97 -57.99 1.04
C VAL A 94 -4.14 -58.79 1.61
N VAL A 95 -5.31 -58.16 1.77
CA VAL A 95 -6.52 -58.84 2.28
C VAL A 95 -6.93 -59.98 1.37
N PHE A 96 -6.90 -59.77 0.05
CA PHE A 96 -7.18 -60.83 -0.94
C PHE A 96 -6.24 -62.03 -0.77
N GLY A 97 -4.93 -61.78 -0.61
CA GLY A 97 -3.94 -62.82 -0.35
C GLY A 97 -4.21 -63.60 0.94
N ILE A 98 -4.55 -62.91 2.03
CA ILE A 98 -4.87 -63.54 3.32
C ILE A 98 -6.09 -64.44 3.21
N VAL A 99 -7.18 -63.95 2.59
CA VAL A 99 -8.41 -64.75 2.40
C VAL A 99 -8.15 -65.97 1.52
N ARG A 100 -7.31 -65.84 0.49
CA ARG A 100 -6.91 -66.95 -0.39
C ARG A 100 -6.06 -68.01 0.31
N PHE A 101 -5.28 -67.61 1.32
CA PHE A 101 -4.42 -68.52 2.11
C PHE A 101 -5.18 -69.22 3.24
N LEU A 102 -6.18 -68.57 3.83
CA LEU A 102 -7.01 -69.12 4.92
C LEU A 102 -8.18 -70.00 4.45
N ARG A 103 -8.42 -70.11 3.14
CA ARG A 103 -9.52 -70.85 2.54
C ARG A 103 -8.99 -71.96 1.63
#